data_AF-A0A9E8SEE9-F1
#
_entry.id   AF-A0A9E8SEE9-F1
#
_cell.length_a   1.000
_cell.length_b   1.000
_cell.length_c   1.000
_cell.angle_alpha   90.00
_cell.angle_beta   90.00
_cell.angle_gamma   90.00
#
_symmetry.space_group_name_H-M   'P 1'
#
loop_
_entity.id
_entity.type
_entity.pdbx_description
1 polymer ?
#
loop_
_entity_poly.entity_id
_entity_poly.type
_entity_poly.pdbx_seq_one_letter_code
_entity_poly.pdbx_strand_id
1 'polypeptide(L)'
;MMTTEKSDLAWMDMKTNTLDIVIGPIETYEDQLFGNKAAHEGYVLIKDQAWSKKLEKFSSFLPELQQGLPVDAKYKKETPGTDSDLNAYDVVFYAGDCNAGSKTIAINLPNDEEVQLKKGTETLAAKKCDAG
;
A
#
# COMPACT_ATOMS: atom_id res chain seq x y z
N MET A 1 6.63 -13.39 -14.22
CA MET A 1 5.48 -12.71 -14.84
C MET A 1 4.28 -12.98 -13.96
N MET A 2 4.08 -12.17 -12.93
CA MET A 2 2.94 -12.31 -12.02
C MET A 2 1.74 -11.61 -12.65
N THR A 3 0.61 -12.30 -12.70
CA THR A 3 -0.66 -11.73 -13.11
C THR A 3 -1.15 -10.89 -11.93
N THR A 4 -1.23 -9.56 -12.09
CA THR A 4 -1.37 -8.56 -11.01
C THR A 4 -2.37 -8.98 -9.95
N GLU A 5 -3.62 -9.29 -10.31
CA GLU A 5 -4.65 -9.63 -9.32
C GLU A 5 -4.28 -10.85 -8.43
N LYS A 6 -3.75 -11.94 -9.00
CA LYS A 6 -3.43 -13.15 -8.22
C LYS A 6 -2.22 -12.95 -7.31
N SER A 7 -1.21 -12.20 -7.79
CA SER A 7 -0.06 -11.87 -6.98
C SER A 7 -0.41 -10.87 -5.89
N ASP A 8 -1.28 -9.90 -6.18
CA ASP A 8 -1.70 -8.88 -5.22
C ASP A 8 -2.51 -9.53 -4.10
N LEU A 9 -3.43 -10.44 -4.45
CA LEU A 9 -4.16 -11.24 -3.46
C LEU A 9 -3.25 -12.11 -2.60
N ALA A 10 -2.19 -12.69 -3.18
CA ALA A 10 -1.21 -13.50 -2.46
C ALA A 10 -0.30 -12.65 -1.56
N TRP A 11 0.08 -11.46 -2.04
CA TRP A 11 0.86 -10.48 -1.28
C TRP A 11 0.06 -9.98 -0.07
N MET A 12 -1.23 -9.66 -0.26
CA MET A 12 -2.14 -9.29 0.84
C MET A 12 -2.30 -10.39 1.91
N ASP A 13 -2.07 -11.67 1.58
CA ASP A 13 -2.10 -12.77 2.55
C ASP A 13 -0.81 -12.89 3.38
N MET A 14 0.26 -12.19 3.00
CA MET A 14 1.55 -12.23 3.71
C MET A 14 1.49 -11.34 4.96
N LYS A 15 0.99 -11.88 6.07
CA LYS A 15 0.85 -11.12 7.33
C LYS A 15 2.03 -11.27 8.30
N THR A 16 2.70 -12.43 8.29
CA THR A 16 3.72 -12.81 9.29
C THR A 16 5.16 -12.78 8.78
N ASN A 17 5.36 -12.33 7.55
CA ASN A 17 6.67 -12.19 6.93
C ASN A 17 7.49 -11.08 7.61
N THR A 18 8.81 -11.32 7.70
CA THR A 18 9.79 -10.30 8.12
C THR A 18 10.28 -9.48 6.94
N LEU A 19 10.48 -10.12 5.79
CA LEU A 19 10.90 -9.49 4.54
C LEU A 19 9.66 -9.28 3.67
N ASP A 20 9.53 -8.09 3.12
CA ASP A 20 8.50 -7.75 2.16
C ASP A 20 9.12 -7.20 0.88
N ILE A 21 8.54 -7.56 -0.26
CA ILE A 21 9.03 -7.20 -1.59
C ILE A 21 7.84 -6.77 -2.42
N VAL A 22 7.83 -5.49 -2.79
CA VAL A 22 6.89 -4.92 -3.73
C VAL A 22 7.64 -4.69 -5.02
N ILE A 23 7.24 -5.33 -6.13
CA ILE A 23 7.91 -5.18 -7.42
C ILE A 23 6.94 -5.38 -8.58
N GLY A 24 6.91 -4.43 -9.50
CA GLY A 24 6.07 -4.50 -10.68
C GLY A 24 5.74 -3.15 -11.28
N PRO A 25 4.90 -3.12 -12.33
CA PRO A 25 4.29 -1.90 -12.83
C PRO A 25 3.16 -1.46 -11.88
N ILE A 26 3.32 -0.34 -11.18
CA ILE A 26 2.42 0.05 -10.08
C ILE A 26 1.75 1.40 -10.34
N GLU A 27 2.53 2.48 -10.42
CA GLU A 27 2.00 3.84 -10.51
C GLU A 27 1.94 4.34 -11.96
N THR A 28 0.92 5.14 -12.29
CA THR A 28 0.72 5.66 -13.66
C THR A 28 1.14 7.13 -13.85
N TYR A 29 1.77 7.74 -12.84
CA TYR A 29 2.10 9.17 -12.82
C TYR A 29 3.03 9.61 -13.96
N GLU A 30 3.92 8.72 -14.42
CA GLU A 30 4.84 8.99 -15.53
C GLU A 30 4.11 9.10 -16.90
N ASP A 31 2.90 8.53 -17.04
CA ASP A 31 2.06 8.76 -18.21
C ASP A 31 1.31 10.09 -18.08
N GLN A 32 2.02 11.18 -18.37
CA GLN A 32 1.51 12.56 -18.30
C GLN A 32 0.46 12.91 -19.36
N LEU A 33 0.14 11.98 -20.28
CA LEU A 33 -0.86 12.21 -21.32
C LEU A 33 -2.21 11.64 -20.94
N PHE A 34 -2.27 10.36 -20.56
CA PHE A 34 -3.52 9.67 -20.27
C PHE A 34 -3.59 8.98 -18.91
N GLY A 35 -2.47 8.84 -18.19
CA GLY A 35 -2.42 8.12 -16.90
C GLY A 35 -2.75 6.62 -17.01
N ASN A 36 -2.58 6.01 -18.19
CA ASN A 36 -2.98 4.64 -18.48
C ASN A 36 -1.83 3.64 -18.32
N LYS A 37 -0.58 4.10 -18.42
CA LYS A 37 0.61 3.22 -18.41
C LYS A 37 1.29 3.28 -17.05
N ALA A 38 1.37 2.13 -16.40
CA ALA A 38 2.08 2.01 -15.13
C ALA A 38 3.59 1.86 -15.34
N ALA A 39 4.37 2.61 -14.55
CA ALA A 39 5.82 2.55 -14.48
C ALA A 39 6.27 1.43 -13.54
N HIS A 40 7.43 0.83 -13.83
CA HIS A 40 7.99 -0.21 -12.97
C HIS A 40 8.70 0.40 -11.78
N GLU A 41 8.42 -0.15 -10.60
CA GLU A 41 9.12 0.17 -9.36
C GLU A 41 9.37 -1.09 -8.51
N GLY A 42 10.25 -0.96 -7.53
CA GLY A 42 10.69 -2.05 -6.69
C GLY A 42 11.17 -1.59 -5.32
N TYR A 43 10.70 -2.26 -4.28
CA TYR A 43 11.04 -2.05 -2.89
C TYR A 43 11.48 -3.37 -2.25
N VAL A 44 12.55 -3.33 -1.47
CA VAL A 44 12.93 -4.40 -0.54
C VAL A 44 12.84 -3.87 0.88
N LEU A 45 11.99 -4.48 1.68
CA LEU A 45 11.49 -3.92 2.95
C LEU A 45 11.66 -4.92 4.09
N ILE A 46 12.01 -4.43 5.28
CA ILE A 46 12.01 -5.21 6.51
C ILE A 46 10.91 -4.69 7.43
N LYS A 47 9.97 -5.56 7.81
CA LYS A 47 8.80 -5.21 8.64
C LYS A 47 9.20 -5.00 10.10
N ASP A 48 8.93 -3.83 10.65
CA ASP A 48 9.09 -3.54 12.08
C ASP A 48 7.84 -3.96 12.84
N GLN A 49 7.82 -5.22 13.27
CA GLN A 49 6.68 -5.83 13.98
C GLN A 49 6.27 -5.04 15.23
N ALA A 50 7.22 -4.46 15.96
CA ALA A 50 6.93 -3.71 17.18
C ALA A 50 6.25 -2.37 16.89
N TRP A 51 6.63 -1.71 15.79
CA TRP A 51 5.97 -0.49 15.34
C TRP A 51 4.64 -0.78 14.64
N SER A 52 4.56 -1.79 13.79
CA SER A 52 3.31 -2.21 13.15
C SER A 52 2.23 -2.52 14.18
N LYS A 53 2.56 -3.24 15.27
CA LYS A 53 1.60 -3.49 16.36
C LYS A 53 1.07 -2.22 17.03
N LYS A 54 1.86 -1.15 17.07
CA LYS A 54 1.40 0.16 17.59
C LYS A 54 0.47 0.86 16.61
N LEU A 55 0.58 0.54 15.32
CA LEU A 55 -0.22 1.11 14.24
C LEU A 55 -1.54 0.36 14.02
N GLU A 56 -1.63 -0.93 14.35
CA GLU A 56 -2.85 -1.75 14.26
C GLU A 56 -4.10 -1.09 14.89
N LYS A 57 -3.92 -0.36 15.99
CA LYS A 57 -5.04 0.37 16.63
C LYS A 57 -5.68 1.39 15.69
N PHE A 58 -4.94 1.95 14.73
CA PHE A 58 -5.46 2.94 13.80
C PHE A 58 -6.37 2.33 12.74
N SER A 59 -6.07 1.11 12.29
CA SER A 59 -6.95 0.36 11.37
C SER A 59 -8.34 0.16 11.98
N SER A 60 -8.44 -0.01 13.31
CA SER A 60 -9.73 -0.17 14.00
C SER A 60 -10.63 1.08 13.95
N PHE A 61 -10.08 2.27 13.67
CA PHE A 61 -10.87 3.51 13.54
C PHE A 61 -11.40 3.74 12.13
N LEU A 62 -10.97 2.97 11.11
CA LEU A 62 -11.40 3.16 9.72
C LEU A 62 -12.93 3.15 9.53
N PRO A 63 -13.70 2.23 10.15
CA PRO A 63 -15.16 2.24 10.02
C PRO A 63 -15.81 3.50 10.59
N GLU A 64 -15.30 4.01 11.71
CA GLU A 64 -15.80 5.24 12.32
C GLU A 64 -15.49 6.46 11.43
N LEU A 65 -14.26 6.53 10.91
CA LEU A 65 -13.84 7.60 10.00
C LEU A 65 -14.69 7.64 8.73
N GLN A 66 -14.98 6.48 8.13
CA GLN A 66 -15.82 6.36 6.94
C GLN A 66 -17.24 6.89 7.19
N GLN A 67 -17.84 6.56 8.34
CA GLN A 67 -19.15 7.08 8.73
C GLN A 67 -19.11 8.59 9.03
N GLY A 68 -18.00 9.06 9.59
CA GLY A 68 -17.75 10.45 9.99
C GLY A 68 -17.45 11.42 8.83
N LEU A 69 -17.24 10.95 7.60
CA LEU A 69 -16.88 11.80 6.47
C LEU A 69 -17.87 12.97 6.27
N PRO A 70 -17.41 14.21 6.01
CA PRO A 70 -18.27 15.37 5.81
C PRO A 70 -18.85 15.43 4.38
N VAL A 71 -19.52 14.35 3.97
CA VAL A 71 -20.12 14.17 2.63
C VAL A 71 -21.55 13.66 2.74
N ASP A 72 -22.32 13.75 1.66
CA ASP A 72 -23.67 13.21 1.60
C ASP A 72 -23.70 11.71 1.91
N ALA A 73 -24.75 11.25 2.60
CA ALA A 73 -24.92 9.85 2.99
C ALA A 73 -24.85 8.85 1.81
N LYS A 74 -25.19 9.29 0.59
CA LYS A 74 -25.09 8.45 -0.62
C LYS A 74 -23.65 8.00 -0.94
N TYR A 75 -22.64 8.74 -0.48
CA TYR A 75 -21.21 8.46 -0.68
C TYR A 75 -20.56 7.70 0.48
N LYS A 76 -21.30 7.42 1.56
CA LYS A 76 -20.79 6.69 2.75
C LYS A 76 -21.13 5.20 2.76
N LYS A 77 -21.54 4.66 1.61
CA LYS A 77 -22.09 3.30 1.48
C LYS A 77 -21.02 2.22 1.43
N GLU A 78 -19.79 2.60 1.14
CA GLU A 78 -18.67 1.68 1.10
C GLU A 78 -18.29 1.25 2.51
N THR A 79 -18.19 -0.06 2.71
CA THR A 79 -17.59 -0.63 3.91
C THR A 79 -16.14 -0.94 3.55
N PRO A 80 -15.15 -0.28 4.18
CA PRO A 80 -13.75 -0.57 3.94
C PRO A 80 -13.49 -2.07 4.16
N GLY A 81 -12.63 -2.67 3.32
CA GLY A 81 -12.19 -4.06 3.52
C GLY A 81 -11.61 -4.23 4.93
N THR A 82 -12.04 -5.28 5.63
CA THR A 82 -11.69 -5.52 7.05
C THR A 82 -10.21 -5.82 7.27
N ASP A 83 -9.49 -6.18 6.21
CA ASP A 83 -8.13 -6.67 6.27
C ASP A 83 -7.11 -5.59 5.86
N SER A 84 -7.51 -4.32 5.97
CA SER A 84 -6.63 -3.19 5.66
C SER A 84 -5.61 -2.97 6.78
N ASP A 85 -4.33 -3.10 6.44
CA ASP A 85 -3.23 -3.05 7.40
C ASP A 85 -2.43 -1.76 7.28
N LEU A 86 -1.94 -1.26 8.42
CA LEU A 86 -0.97 -0.17 8.48
C LEU A 86 0.31 -0.66 9.14
N ASN A 87 1.37 -0.79 8.34
CA ASN A 87 2.61 -1.43 8.74
C ASN A 87 3.81 -0.47 8.60
N ALA A 88 4.77 -0.58 9.51
CA ALA A 88 6.01 0.18 9.49
C ALA A 88 7.17 -0.67 8.95
N TYR A 89 7.99 -0.07 8.09
CA TYR A 89 9.08 -0.77 7.41
C TYR A 89 10.40 0.03 7.47
N ASP A 90 11.50 -0.69 7.53
CA ASP A 90 12.82 -0.17 7.17
C ASP A 90 13.09 -0.55 5.70
N VAL A 91 13.40 0.44 4.86
CA VAL A 91 13.63 0.20 3.43
C VAL A 91 15.10 -0.08 3.17
N VAL A 92 15.37 -1.24 2.59
CA VAL A 92 16.73 -1.72 2.28
C VAL A 92 17.15 -1.29 0.87
N PHE A 93 16.21 -1.28 -0.08
CA PHE A 93 16.51 -0.96 -1.47
C PHE A 93 15.29 -0.37 -2.20
N TYR A 94 15.57 0.56 -3.11
CA TYR A 94 14.61 1.18 -4.03
C TYR A 94 15.11 1.07 -5.48
N ALA A 95 14.22 0.80 -6.43
CA ALA A 95 14.53 0.82 -7.86
C ALA A 95 13.32 1.23 -8.70
N GLY A 96 13.59 1.86 -9.85
CA GLY A 96 12.55 2.32 -10.76
C GLY A 96 11.90 3.63 -10.32
N ASP A 97 10.60 3.76 -10.56
CA ASP A 97 9.84 5.01 -10.38
C ASP A 97 9.97 5.59 -8.96
N CYS A 98 9.88 4.75 -7.94
CA CYS A 98 10.05 5.12 -6.52
C CYS A 98 11.40 5.71 -6.12
N ASN A 99 12.39 5.72 -7.02
CA ASN A 99 13.71 6.29 -6.83
C ASN A 99 14.07 7.32 -7.93
N ALA A 100 13.12 7.69 -8.78
CA ALA A 100 13.27 8.71 -9.80
C ALA A 100 13.04 10.11 -9.21
N GLY A 101 14.02 10.60 -8.44
CA GLY A 101 13.95 11.89 -7.76
C GLY A 101 13.72 11.75 -6.26
N SER A 102 12.54 12.13 -5.77
CA SER A 102 12.19 11.94 -4.36
C SER A 102 11.96 10.47 -4.06
N LYS A 103 12.43 10.00 -2.90
CA LYS A 103 12.16 8.63 -2.44
C LYS A 103 10.75 8.54 -1.86
N THR A 104 10.01 7.52 -2.26
CA THR A 104 8.69 7.23 -1.70
C THR A 104 8.83 6.78 -0.25
N ILE A 105 8.14 7.48 0.66
CA ILE A 105 8.18 7.23 2.12
C ILE A 105 6.97 6.46 2.63
N ALA A 106 5.89 6.39 1.86
CA ALA A 106 4.72 5.59 2.18
C ALA A 106 3.96 5.24 0.90
N ILE A 107 3.38 4.05 0.86
CA ILE A 107 2.54 3.55 -0.24
C ILE A 107 1.29 2.88 0.31
N ASN A 108 0.22 2.86 -0.48
CA ASN A 108 -1.02 2.15 -0.16
C ASN A 108 -1.44 1.32 -1.37
N LEU A 109 -1.32 0.00 -1.26
CA LEU A 109 -1.48 -0.94 -2.38
C LEU A 109 -2.41 -2.09 -2.02
N PRO A 110 -2.96 -2.83 -3.00
CA PRO A 110 -2.85 -2.60 -4.45
C PRO A 110 -3.79 -1.50 -4.96
N ASN A 111 -3.50 -0.93 -6.14
CA ASN A 111 -4.33 0.12 -6.77
C ASN A 111 -5.63 -0.42 -7.41
N ASP A 112 -5.78 -1.74 -7.54
CA ASP A 112 -6.95 -2.39 -8.16
C ASP A 112 -8.17 -2.37 -7.22
N GLU A 113 -9.23 -1.67 -7.61
CA GLU A 113 -10.46 -1.51 -6.82
C GLU A 113 -11.13 -2.84 -6.47
N GLU A 114 -11.11 -3.84 -7.35
CA GLU A 114 -11.72 -5.14 -7.05
C GLU A 114 -10.95 -5.89 -5.97
N VAL A 115 -9.62 -5.79 -5.97
CA VAL A 115 -8.79 -6.39 -4.92
C VAL A 115 -8.99 -5.65 -3.60
N GLN A 116 -9.07 -4.31 -3.64
CA GLN A 116 -9.35 -3.50 -2.44
C GLN A 116 -10.70 -3.84 -1.81
N LEU A 117 -11.74 -4.04 -2.61
CA LEU A 117 -13.05 -4.45 -2.11
C LEU A 117 -13.05 -5.86 -1.53
N LYS A 118 -12.24 -6.78 -2.09
CA LYS A 118 -12.15 -8.19 -1.64
C LYS A 118 -11.29 -8.36 -0.38
N LYS A 119 -10.17 -7.65 -0.26
CA LYS A 119 -9.15 -7.87 0.79
C LYS A 119 -8.62 -6.59 1.47
N GLY A 120 -9.14 -5.41 1.13
CA GLY A 120 -8.61 -4.14 1.62
C GLY A 120 -7.28 -3.77 0.98
N THR A 121 -6.56 -2.85 1.62
CA THR A 121 -5.25 -2.38 1.20
C THR A 121 -4.21 -2.56 2.30
N GLU A 122 -2.95 -2.67 1.91
CA GLU A 122 -1.85 -2.53 2.85
C GLU A 122 -1.17 -1.17 2.67
N THR A 123 -1.16 -0.39 3.73
CA THR A 123 -0.40 0.84 3.84
C THR A 123 0.96 0.54 4.46
N LEU A 124 2.02 0.81 3.71
CA LEU A 124 3.40 0.66 4.14
C LEU A 124 3.98 2.04 4.41
N ALA A 125 4.50 2.26 5.61
CA ALA A 125 5.18 3.51 5.98
C ALA A 125 6.65 3.26 6.29
N ALA A 126 7.54 3.91 5.55
CA ALA A 126 8.97 3.87 5.79
C ALA A 126 9.32 4.65 7.06
N LYS A 127 9.95 3.97 8.02
CA LYS A 127 10.44 4.56 9.26
C LYS A 127 11.81 5.22 9.07
N LYS A 128 12.61 4.66 8.17
CA LYS A 128 13.90 5.20 7.73
C LYS A 128 13.99 5.10 6.22
N CYS A 129 14.29 6.23 5.60
CA CYS A 129 14.78 6.29 4.24
C CYS A 129 16.24 6.71 4.36
N ASP A 130 17.17 5.75 4.30
CA ASP A 130 18.58 6.11 4.24
C ASP A 130 18.84 6.76 2.88
N ALA A 131 18.86 8.09 2.89
CA ALA A 131 19.44 8.90 1.84
C ALA A 131 20.95 8.72 1.92
N GLY A 132 21.46 7.69 1.24
CA GLY A 132 22.87 7.61 0.89
C GLY A 132 23.29 8.79 0.02
#